data_AF-A0A1H8HFY6-F1
#
_entry.id   AF-A0A1H8HFY6-F1
#
_cell.length_a   1.000
_cell.length_b   1.000
_cell.length_c   1.000
_cell.angle_alpha   90.00
_cell.angle_beta   90.00
_cell.angle_gamma   90.00
#
_symmetry.space_group_name_H-M   'P 1'
#
loop_
_entity.id
_entity.type
_entity.pdbx_description
1 polymer ?
#
loop_
_entity_poly.entity_id
_entity_poly.type
_entity_poly.pdbx_seq_one_letter_code
_entity_poly.pdbx_strand_id
1 'polypeptide(L)'
;MKTGKLIVLISFFTILILDISMNSFASAHNDEDCLGHDILARQYESMASDMQDRIKEQMEILEVLNRKPHFSFFEANGRNLKNYVANKIRGCESAATAYLDKAAYHQTMASQDLMSDHAAEAEQTGHH
;
A
#
# COMPACT_ATOMS: atom_id res chain seq x y z
N MET A 1 -38.79 -5.67 13.82
CA MET A 1 -37.51 -6.37 13.54
C MET A 1 -37.10 -6.10 12.10
N LYS A 2 -35.97 -5.41 11.86
CA LYS A 2 -35.09 -5.46 10.65
C LYS A 2 -34.20 -4.21 10.54
N THR A 3 -33.44 -3.89 11.58
CA THR A 3 -32.36 -2.88 11.51
C THR A 3 -31.02 -3.43 12.01
N GLY A 4 -30.99 -4.71 12.41
CA GLY A 4 -29.79 -5.36 12.97
C GLY A 4 -28.83 -5.98 11.96
N LYS A 5 -29.10 -5.91 10.64
CA LYS A 5 -28.24 -6.56 9.63
C LYS A 5 -27.23 -5.63 8.96
N LEU A 6 -27.46 -4.31 8.98
CA LEU A 6 -26.53 -3.37 8.33
C LEU A 6 -25.32 -3.03 9.21
N ILE A 7 -25.49 -3.04 10.53
CA ILE A 7 -24.42 -2.68 11.49
C ILE A 7 -23.35 -3.77 11.58
N VAL A 8 -23.72 -5.04 11.32
CA VAL A 8 -22.78 -6.17 11.39
C VAL A 8 -21.75 -6.17 10.25
N LEU A 9 -22.06 -5.57 9.10
CA LEU A 9 -21.13 -5.53 7.95
C LEU A 9 -20.01 -4.49 8.08
N ILE A 10 -20.10 -3.55 9.03
CA ILE A 10 -19.08 -2.52 9.25
C ILE A 10 -18.04 -2.98 10.31
N SER A 11 -18.32 -4.07 11.04
CA SER A 11 -17.62 -4.42 12.29
C SER A 11 -16.57 -5.55 12.18
N PHE A 12 -15.95 -5.77 11.02
CA PHE A 12 -14.93 -6.82 10.85
C PHE A 12 -13.56 -6.34 10.35
N PHE A 13 -13.28 -5.04 10.28
CA PHE A 13 -12.05 -4.53 9.67
C PHE A 13 -10.97 -4.00 10.65
N THR A 14 -11.10 -4.24 11.96
CA THR A 14 -10.12 -3.73 12.94
C THR A 14 -9.19 -4.80 13.52
N ILE A 15 -9.22 -6.04 13.03
CA ILE A 15 -8.38 -7.12 13.55
C ILE A 15 -7.71 -7.85 12.39
N LEU A 16 -6.73 -7.21 11.74
CA LEU A 16 -5.82 -7.91 10.80
C LEU A 16 -4.50 -7.14 10.61
N ILE A 17 -4.05 -6.40 11.64
CA ILE A 17 -2.72 -5.77 11.64
C ILE A 17 -2.11 -5.88 13.03
N LEU A 18 -1.98 -7.10 13.57
CA LEU A 18 -1.08 -7.35 14.70
C LEU A 18 -0.44 -8.73 14.49
N ASP A 19 0.89 -8.67 14.30
CA ASP A 19 1.87 -9.72 14.57
C ASP A 19 1.94 -10.93 13.63
N ILE A 20 2.50 -10.73 12.44
CA ILE A 20 3.39 -11.76 11.86
C ILE A 20 4.82 -11.34 12.20
N SER A 21 5.28 -11.80 13.36
CA SER A 21 6.70 -11.83 13.73
C SER A 21 7.45 -12.70 12.72
N MET A 22 8.15 -12.08 11.77
CA MET A 22 9.15 -12.75 10.92
C MET A 22 10.54 -12.59 11.55
N ASN A 23 10.76 -13.19 12.72
CA ASN A 23 12.11 -13.49 13.18
C ASN A 23 12.47 -14.89 12.70
N SER A 24 13.12 -14.97 11.54
CA SER A 24 14.13 -15.97 11.22
C SER A 24 14.44 -15.85 9.73
N PHE A 25 15.54 -15.19 9.35
CA PHE A 25 16.45 -15.76 8.38
C PHE A 25 17.83 -15.16 8.60
N ALA A 26 18.76 -16.03 8.97
CA ALA A 26 20.15 -15.73 9.17
C ALA A 26 20.92 -16.23 7.94
N SER A 27 21.60 -15.29 7.28
CA SER A 27 22.90 -15.46 6.63
C SER A 27 23.02 -16.41 5.42
N ALA A 28 22.75 -15.90 4.21
CA ALA A 28 23.57 -16.08 3.02
C ALA A 28 23.94 -14.69 2.43
N HIS A 29 25.19 -14.27 2.64
CA HIS A 29 25.48 -12.87 2.97
C HIS A 29 25.50 -11.81 1.84
N ASN A 30 25.27 -12.10 0.56
CA ASN A 30 25.27 -11.04 -0.49
C ASN A 30 24.07 -11.12 -1.44
N ASP A 31 23.76 -12.31 -2.00
CA ASP A 31 22.57 -12.48 -2.87
C ASP A 31 21.23 -12.34 -2.13
N GLU A 32 21.17 -12.69 -0.85
CA GLU A 32 19.92 -12.73 -0.08
C GLU A 32 19.43 -11.34 0.34
N ASP A 33 20.34 -10.38 0.54
CA ASP A 33 19.99 -8.99 0.86
C ASP A 33 19.43 -8.24 -0.36
N CYS A 34 20.03 -8.42 -1.54
CA CYS A 34 19.48 -7.89 -2.79
C CYS A 34 18.11 -8.52 -3.11
N LEU A 35 17.97 -9.85 -2.93
CA LEU A 35 16.67 -10.54 -3.06
C LEU A 35 15.66 -9.99 -2.04
N GLY A 36 16.09 -9.66 -0.83
CA GLY A 36 15.26 -9.04 0.20
C GLY A 36 14.71 -7.68 -0.23
N HIS A 37 15.56 -6.82 -0.81
CA HIS A 37 15.15 -5.52 -1.30
C HIS A 37 14.22 -5.58 -2.53
N ASP A 38 14.45 -6.48 -3.49
CA ASP A 38 13.52 -6.70 -4.61
C ASP A 38 12.14 -7.20 -4.13
N ILE A 39 12.12 -8.13 -3.16
CA ILE A 39 10.86 -8.62 -2.56
C ILE A 39 10.11 -7.48 -1.88
N LEU A 40 10.79 -6.66 -1.07
CA LEU A 40 10.17 -5.52 -0.40
C LEU A 40 9.65 -4.48 -1.38
N ALA A 41 10.37 -4.21 -2.47
CA ALA A 41 9.93 -3.29 -3.50
C ALA A 41 8.59 -3.75 -4.11
N ARG A 42 8.50 -5.01 -4.53
CA ARG A 42 7.27 -5.60 -5.09
C ARG A 42 6.11 -5.63 -4.11
N GLN A 43 6.38 -5.89 -2.83
CA GLN A 43 5.34 -5.84 -1.80
C GLN A 43 4.74 -4.44 -1.69
N TYR A 44 5.58 -3.40 -1.66
CA TYR A 44 5.09 -2.02 -1.62
C TYR A 44 4.39 -1.60 -2.91
N GLU A 45 4.84 -2.04 -4.09
CA GLU A 45 4.12 -1.84 -5.36
C GLU A 45 2.73 -2.46 -5.31
N SER A 46 2.60 -3.70 -4.81
CA SER A 46 1.31 -4.36 -4.64
C SER A 46 0.40 -3.57 -3.70
N MET A 47 0.93 -3.11 -2.55
CA MET A 47 0.14 -2.29 -1.62
C MET A 47 -0.29 -0.95 -2.25
N ALA A 48 0.55 -0.34 -3.08
CA ALA A 48 0.21 0.87 -3.82
C ALA A 48 -0.92 0.60 -4.83
N SER A 49 -0.85 -0.52 -5.57
CA SER A 49 -1.91 -0.96 -6.48
C SER A 49 -3.23 -1.16 -5.75
N ASP A 50 -3.22 -1.83 -4.60
CA ASP A 50 -4.41 -2.03 -3.77
C ASP A 50 -5.02 -0.68 -3.33
N MET A 51 -4.19 0.32 -3.02
CA MET A 51 -4.68 1.66 -2.70
C MET A 51 -5.34 2.33 -3.92
N GLN A 52 -4.78 2.15 -5.12
CA GLN A 52 -5.35 2.68 -6.35
C GLN A 52 -6.72 2.06 -6.67
N ASP A 53 -6.87 0.75 -6.48
CA ASP A 53 -8.16 0.09 -6.68
C ASP A 53 -9.21 0.57 -5.68
N ARG A 54 -8.81 0.76 -4.42
CA ARG A 54 -9.68 1.39 -3.41
C ARG A 54 -10.05 2.83 -3.76
N ILE A 55 -9.16 3.61 -4.38
CA ILE A 55 -9.48 4.96 -4.88
C ILE A 55 -10.60 4.87 -5.92
N LYS A 56 -10.48 3.97 -6.91
CA LYS A 56 -11.50 3.79 -7.95
C LYS A 56 -12.87 3.47 -7.35
N GLU A 57 -12.93 2.51 -6.43
CA GLU A 57 -14.17 2.16 -5.73
C GLU A 57 -14.79 3.36 -4.99
N GLN A 58 -13.99 4.14 -4.27
CA GLN A 58 -14.49 5.31 -3.54
C GLN A 58 -14.91 6.45 -4.48
N MET A 59 -14.26 6.60 -5.64
CA MET A 59 -14.66 7.56 -6.66
C MET A 59 -16.03 7.21 -7.24
N GLU A 60 -16.30 5.94 -7.52
CA GLU A 60 -17.62 5.48 -7.98
C GLU A 60 -18.71 5.77 -6.93
N ILE A 61 -18.43 5.51 -5.66
CA ILE A 61 -19.34 5.84 -4.56
C ILE A 61 -19.61 7.35 -4.52
N LEU A 62 -18.55 8.17 -4.61
CA LEU A 62 -18.68 9.62 -4.59
C LEU A 62 -19.51 10.15 -5.77
N GLU A 63 -19.35 9.55 -6.96
CA GLU A 63 -20.15 9.88 -8.13
C GLU A 63 -21.64 9.58 -7.90
N VAL A 64 -21.96 8.42 -7.35
CA VAL A 64 -23.35 8.04 -7.00
C VAL A 64 -23.95 9.03 -6.00
N LEU A 65 -23.19 9.42 -4.97
CA LEU A 65 -23.62 10.40 -3.97
C LEU A 65 -23.84 11.79 -4.58
N ASN A 66 -23.08 12.16 -5.61
CA ASN A 66 -23.22 13.44 -6.29
C ASN A 66 -24.44 13.50 -7.21
N ARG A 67 -24.85 12.36 -7.80
CA ARG A 67 -26.01 12.30 -8.69
C ARG A 67 -27.36 12.20 -7.97
N LYS A 68 -27.40 11.66 -6.74
CA LYS A 68 -28.65 11.40 -6.02
C LYS A 68 -29.13 12.63 -5.21
N PRO A 69 -30.37 13.11 -5.43
CA PRO A 69 -30.90 14.29 -4.73
C PRO A 69 -31.06 14.08 -3.21
N HIS A 70 -31.31 12.86 -2.75
CA HIS A 70 -31.36 12.50 -1.31
C HIS A 70 -30.02 12.65 -0.58
N PHE A 71 -28.90 12.76 -1.31
CA PHE A 71 -27.59 13.06 -0.74
C PHE A 71 -27.15 14.48 -1.14
N SER A 72 -28.13 15.37 -1.32
CA SER A 72 -27.93 16.78 -1.61
C SER A 72 -26.88 17.39 -0.68
N PHE A 73 -26.07 18.27 -1.25
CA PHE A 73 -25.11 19.06 -0.49
C PHE A 73 -25.81 19.96 0.56
N PHE A 74 -27.11 20.21 0.45
CA PHE A 74 -27.84 21.02 1.42
C PHE A 74 -28.29 20.23 2.65
N GLU A 75 -28.34 18.90 2.56
CA GLU A 75 -28.67 18.03 3.69
C GLU A 75 -27.41 17.62 4.48
N ALA A 76 -27.46 17.77 5.81
CA ALA A 76 -26.29 17.54 6.68
C ALA A 76 -25.72 16.12 6.54
N ASN A 77 -26.58 15.11 6.45
CA ASN A 77 -26.16 13.71 6.28
C ASN A 77 -25.49 13.46 4.93
N GLY A 78 -26.00 14.08 3.86
CA GLY A 78 -25.41 14.00 2.52
C GLY A 78 -24.01 14.61 2.47
N ARG A 79 -23.82 15.80 3.07
CA ARG A 79 -22.50 16.44 3.18
C ARG A 79 -21.50 15.59 3.96
N ASN A 80 -21.90 15.08 5.11
CA ASN A 80 -21.02 14.29 5.96
C ASN A 80 -20.55 13.02 5.26
N LEU A 81 -21.45 12.33 4.56
CA LEU A 81 -21.09 11.12 3.81
C LEU A 81 -20.15 11.43 2.64
N LYS A 82 -20.40 12.51 1.87
CA LYS A 82 -19.50 12.96 0.80
C LYS A 82 -18.11 13.31 1.31
N ASN A 83 -18.03 14.07 2.40
CA ASN A 83 -16.77 14.44 3.03
C ASN A 83 -16.02 13.22 3.55
N TYR A 84 -16.73 12.25 4.11
CA TYR A 84 -16.14 10.99 4.55
C TYR A 84 -15.51 10.22 3.38
N VAL A 85 -16.24 10.03 2.28
CA VAL A 85 -15.71 9.35 1.08
C VAL A 85 -14.54 10.12 0.48
N ALA A 86 -14.63 11.45 0.39
CA ALA A 86 -13.53 12.29 -0.11
C ALA A 86 -12.29 12.23 0.79
N ASN A 87 -12.45 12.12 2.11
CA ASN A 87 -11.34 11.90 3.04
C ASN A 87 -10.70 10.52 2.83
N LYS A 88 -11.50 9.48 2.54
CA LYS A 88 -10.98 8.13 2.24
C LYS A 88 -10.15 8.11 0.97
N ILE A 89 -10.61 8.79 -0.09
CA ILE A 89 -9.85 8.94 -1.33
C ILE A 89 -8.48 9.56 -1.04
N ARG A 90 -8.44 10.72 -0.37
CA ARG A 90 -7.18 11.39 0.00
C ARG A 90 -6.25 10.54 0.85
N GLY A 91 -6.81 9.77 1.79
CA GLY A 91 -6.04 8.83 2.60
C GLY A 91 -5.40 7.73 1.75
N CYS A 92 -6.15 7.14 0.82
CA CYS A 92 -5.62 6.14 -0.10
C CYS A 92 -4.58 6.73 -1.06
N GLU A 93 -4.78 7.95 -1.59
CA GLU A 93 -3.80 8.65 -2.44
C GLU A 93 -2.47 8.87 -1.72
N SER A 94 -2.54 9.34 -0.47
CA SER A 94 -1.36 9.55 0.37
C SER A 94 -0.63 8.24 0.66
N ALA A 95 -1.37 7.17 0.95
CA ALA A 95 -0.81 5.85 1.20
C ALA A 95 -0.18 5.23 -0.06
N ALA A 96 -0.85 5.35 -1.22
CA ALA A 96 -0.32 4.88 -2.50
C ALA A 96 1.02 5.56 -2.81
N THR A 97 1.10 6.87 -2.65
CA THR A 97 2.33 7.65 -2.85
C THR A 97 3.43 7.18 -1.90
N ALA A 98 3.14 7.06 -0.60
CA ALA A 98 4.12 6.61 0.38
C ALA A 98 4.62 5.18 0.12
N TYR A 99 3.77 4.28 -0.39
CA TYR A 99 4.20 2.94 -0.77
C TYR A 99 5.05 2.95 -2.04
N LEU A 100 4.72 3.76 -3.05
CA LEU A 100 5.56 3.93 -4.23
C LEU A 100 6.94 4.48 -3.88
N ASP A 101 7.02 5.45 -2.96
CA ASP A 101 8.30 5.99 -2.49
C ASP A 101 9.15 4.91 -1.80
N LYS A 102 8.54 4.05 -0.99
CA LYS A 102 9.23 2.91 -0.35
C LYS A 102 9.65 1.84 -1.35
N ALA A 103 8.82 1.57 -2.36
CA ALA A 103 9.19 0.66 -3.43
C ALA A 103 10.43 1.16 -4.18
N ALA A 104 10.42 2.45 -4.58
CA ALA A 104 11.56 3.08 -5.26
C ALA A 104 12.84 3.07 -4.40
N TYR A 105 12.70 3.30 -3.09
CA TYR A 105 13.82 3.18 -2.14
C TYR A 105 14.43 1.77 -2.18
N HIS A 106 13.61 0.73 -2.02
CA HIS A 106 14.12 -0.65 -2.02
C HIS A 106 14.66 -1.09 -3.37
N GLN A 107 14.07 -0.63 -4.48
CA GLN A 107 14.61 -0.87 -5.81
C GLN A 107 15.99 -0.23 -6.00
N THR A 108 16.19 0.97 -5.45
CA THR A 108 17.50 1.64 -5.47
C THR A 108 18.53 0.86 -4.67
N MET A 109 18.17 0.39 -3.47
CA MET A 109 19.07 -0.43 -2.64
C MET A 109 19.47 -1.73 -3.35
N ALA A 110 18.51 -2.47 -3.90
CA ALA A 110 18.81 -3.68 -4.66
C ALA A 110 19.77 -3.41 -5.84
N SER A 111 19.61 -2.29 -6.54
CA SER A 111 20.54 -1.92 -7.63
C SER A 111 21.95 -1.55 -7.15
N GLN A 112 22.07 -0.94 -5.96
CA GLN A 112 23.36 -0.58 -5.36
C GLN A 112 24.11 -1.83 -4.89
N ASP A 113 23.41 -2.78 -4.27
CA ASP A 113 23.98 -4.04 -3.80
C ASP A 113 24.57 -4.84 -4.97
N LEU A 114 23.83 -4.93 -6.10
CA LEU A 114 24.32 -5.57 -7.33
C LEU A 114 25.59 -4.90 -7.88
N MET A 115 25.68 -3.56 -7.82
CA MET A 115 26.86 -2.83 -8.28
C MET A 115 28.08 -3.05 -7.39
N SER A 116 27.90 -3.17 -6.07
CA SER A 116 29.00 -3.48 -5.16
C SER A 116 29.53 -4.89 -5.34
N ASP A 117 28.65 -5.87 -5.57
CA ASP A 117 29.05 -7.27 -5.78
C ASP A 117 29.89 -7.42 -7.06
N HIS A 118 29.47 -6.78 -8.16
CA HIS A 118 30.23 -6.77 -9.41
C HIS A 118 31.60 -6.07 -9.29
N ALA A 119 31.72 -5.03 -8.46
CA ALA A 119 33.00 -4.36 -8.23
C ALA A 119 33.97 -5.23 -7.42
N ALA A 120 33.47 -5.98 -6.43
CA ALA A 120 34.28 -6.90 -5.62
C ALA A 120 34.81 -8.10 -6.44
N GLU A 121 34.01 -8.64 -7.36
CA GLU A 121 34.43 -9.74 -8.25
C GLU A 121 35.51 -9.30 -9.27
N ALA A 122 35.44 -8.05 -9.75
CA ALA A 122 36.42 -7.51 -10.69
C ALA A 122 37.80 -7.28 -10.05
N GLU A 123 37.87 -6.92 -8.77
CA GLU A 123 39.15 -6.79 -8.05
C GLU A 123 39.81 -8.15 -7.77
N GLN A 124 39.02 -9.20 -7.56
CA GLN A 124 39.54 -10.55 -7.29
C GLN A 124 40.13 -11.24 -8.54
N THR A 125 39.65 -10.90 -9.73
CA THR A 125 40.09 -11.50 -11.01
C THR A 125 41.30 -10.79 -11.63
N GLY A 126 41.66 -9.59 -11.14
CA GLY A 126 42.82 -8.82 -11.62
C GLY A 126 44.17 -9.20 -10.97
N HIS A 127 44.20 -10.18 -10.07
CA HIS A 127 45.38 -10.54 -9.27
C HIS A 127 46.04 -11.89 -9.64
N HIS A 128 45.90 -12.34 -10.90
CA HIS A 128 46.56 -13.54 -11.43
C HIS A 128 47.60 -13.24 -12.52
#